data_AF-A0A7J9FFQ9-F1
#
_entry.id   AF-A0A7J9FFQ9-F1
#
_cell.length_a   1.000
_cell.length_b   1.000
_cell.length_c   1.000
_cell.angle_alpha   90.00
_cell.angle_beta   90.00
_cell.angle_gamma   90.00
#
_symmetry.space_group_name_H-M   'P 1'
#
loop_
_entity.id
_entity.type
_entity.pdbx_description
1 polymer ?
#
loop_
_entity_poly.entity_id
_entity_poly.type
_entity_poly.pdbx_seq_one_letter_code
_entity_poly.pdbx_strand_id
1 'polypeptide(L)'
;MGVNAKIEVPVIEFCSSDLERGTDGWHHLCKRVREACETYGCFEVVYERVSKKVREEMFGLVKELVQVPLERKQKNASPLPYHGWVGPCSQVSLLYEGFGLGDASNYDSVKRFAQLMWPDGHPRFCDTVHTLATQMEELNKLIWLMIFESYGLGEKFESLMINYKTLVRMMKYMAPPPGEYESGLFAHTEKPVSTVICEDQVSGLEIEVKDGQWIKLSNLSPSSFVFVVGDPLKV
;
A
#
# COMPACT_ATOMS: atom_id res chain seq x y z
N MET A 1 -29.46 9.70 -24.05
CA MET A 1 -28.96 10.39 -22.85
C MET A 1 -28.58 9.32 -21.84
N GLY A 2 -27.32 8.86 -21.91
CA GLY A 2 -26.82 7.85 -20.99
C GLY A 2 -26.54 8.50 -19.64
N VAL A 3 -27.07 7.93 -18.58
CA VAL A 3 -26.70 8.28 -17.21
C VAL A 3 -25.19 8.04 -17.11
N ASN A 4 -24.39 9.11 -16.94
CA ASN A 4 -22.98 8.97 -16.56
C ASN A 4 -22.97 8.33 -15.16
N ALA A 5 -23.00 7.00 -15.11
CA ALA A 5 -22.71 6.29 -13.88
C ALA A 5 -21.29 6.67 -13.50
N LYS A 6 -21.14 7.35 -12.36
CA LYS A 6 -19.83 7.67 -11.80
C LYS A 6 -19.12 6.33 -11.57
N ILE A 7 -18.00 6.11 -12.25
CA ILE A 7 -17.23 4.89 -12.05
C ILE A 7 -16.64 4.98 -10.63
N GLU A 8 -16.98 4.01 -9.80
CA GLU A 8 -16.50 3.90 -8.43
C GLU A 8 -15.71 2.61 -8.29
N VAL A 9 -14.56 2.69 -7.62
CA VAL A 9 -13.73 1.52 -7.34
C VAL A 9 -14.50 0.60 -6.37
N PRO A 10 -14.53 -0.72 -6.62
CA PRO A 10 -15.26 -1.63 -5.77
C PRO A 10 -14.71 -1.64 -4.34
N VAL A 11 -15.62 -1.61 -3.38
CA VAL A 11 -15.32 -1.79 -1.95
C VAL A 11 -15.65 -3.23 -1.56
N ILE A 12 -14.67 -3.95 -1.01
CA ILE A 12 -14.79 -5.35 -0.60
C ILE A 12 -14.50 -5.46 0.88
N GLU A 13 -15.51 -5.88 1.64
CA GLU A 13 -15.38 -6.07 3.09
C GLU A 13 -14.94 -7.51 3.40
N PHE A 14 -13.88 -7.65 4.20
CA PHE A 14 -13.36 -8.94 4.65
C PHE A 14 -13.94 -9.28 6.02
N CYS A 15 -15.21 -9.66 6.04
CA CYS A 15 -15.92 -10.11 7.24
C CYS A 15 -15.37 -11.44 7.74
N SER A 16 -15.22 -11.59 9.07
CA SER A 16 -14.68 -12.83 9.65
C SER A 16 -15.50 -14.08 9.31
N SER A 17 -16.81 -13.94 9.07
CA SER A 17 -17.69 -15.04 8.64
C SER A 17 -17.39 -15.56 7.23
N ASP A 18 -16.82 -14.73 6.36
CA ASP A 18 -16.64 -15.04 4.94
C ASP A 18 -15.20 -15.48 4.63
N LEU A 19 -14.31 -15.41 5.62
CA LEU A 19 -12.90 -15.78 5.52
C LEU A 19 -12.62 -17.27 5.75
N GLU A 20 -13.65 -18.07 6.05
CA GLU A 20 -13.51 -19.51 6.21
C GLU A 20 -13.38 -20.21 4.85
N ARG A 21 -12.19 -20.71 4.54
CA ARG A 21 -11.88 -21.38 3.27
C ARG A 21 -12.84 -22.54 2.99
N GLY A 22 -13.32 -22.62 1.75
CA GLY A 22 -14.20 -23.69 1.28
C GLY A 22 -15.70 -23.44 1.52
N THR A 23 -16.06 -22.38 2.24
CA THR A 23 -17.46 -21.95 2.38
C THR A 23 -17.96 -21.19 1.15
N ASP A 24 -19.28 -21.07 0.98
CA ASP A 24 -19.87 -20.23 -0.09
C ASP A 24 -19.44 -18.77 0.03
N GLY A 25 -19.30 -18.26 1.26
CA GLY A 25 -18.80 -16.91 1.54
C GLY A 25 -17.39 -16.69 0.98
N TRP A 26 -16.48 -17.66 1.24
CA TRP A 26 -15.13 -17.63 0.70
C TRP A 26 -15.10 -17.65 -0.83
N HIS A 27 -15.86 -18.55 -1.47
CA HIS A 27 -15.90 -18.64 -2.93
C HIS A 27 -16.46 -17.36 -3.57
N HIS A 28 -17.49 -16.77 -2.95
CA HIS A 28 -18.05 -15.49 -3.38
C HIS A 28 -17.01 -14.37 -3.27
N LEU A 29 -16.26 -14.32 -2.16
CA LEU A 29 -15.22 -13.33 -1.95
C LEU A 29 -14.07 -13.46 -2.96
N CYS A 30 -13.59 -14.69 -3.21
CA CYS A 30 -12.60 -14.97 -4.25
C CYS A 30 -13.03 -14.48 -5.62
N LYS A 31 -14.30 -14.72 -5.99
CA LYS A 31 -14.87 -14.25 -7.25
C LYS A 31 -14.88 -12.71 -7.32
N ARG A 32 -15.34 -12.03 -6.27
CA ARG A 32 -15.38 -10.56 -6.21
C ARG A 32 -13.99 -9.93 -6.32
N VAL A 33 -13.01 -10.48 -5.60
CA VAL A 33 -11.61 -10.03 -5.67
C VAL A 33 -11.07 -10.16 -7.08
N ARG A 34 -11.28 -11.31 -7.74
CA ARG A 34 -10.86 -11.54 -9.12
C ARG A 34 -11.49 -10.53 -10.08
N GLU A 35 -12.81 -10.36 -10.02
CA GLU A 35 -13.56 -9.46 -10.91
C GLU A 35 -13.11 -7.99 -10.74
N ALA A 36 -12.80 -7.58 -9.50
CA ALA A 36 -12.27 -6.25 -9.22
C ALA A 36 -10.87 -6.05 -9.83
N CYS A 37 -9.97 -7.02 -9.65
CA CYS A 37 -8.65 -7.01 -10.27
C CYS A 37 -8.72 -6.96 -11.80
N GLU A 38 -9.57 -7.78 -12.44
CA GLU A 38 -9.71 -7.85 -13.90
C GLU A 38 -10.37 -6.61 -14.51
N THR A 39 -11.31 -5.98 -13.80
CA THR A 39 -12.11 -4.88 -14.35
C THR A 39 -11.49 -3.51 -14.06
N TYR A 40 -10.97 -3.31 -12.84
CA TYR A 40 -10.52 -2.02 -12.34
C TYR A 40 -9.01 -1.98 -12.06
N GLY A 41 -8.32 -3.13 -12.03
CA GLY A 41 -6.91 -3.21 -11.63
C GLY A 41 -6.66 -2.88 -10.15
N CYS A 42 -7.71 -2.61 -9.38
CA CYS A 42 -7.64 -2.24 -7.97
C CYS A 42 -8.99 -2.43 -7.25
N PHE A 43 -8.96 -2.38 -5.92
CA PHE A 43 -10.16 -2.30 -5.08
C PHE A 43 -9.85 -1.72 -3.70
N GLU A 44 -10.85 -1.13 -3.06
CA GLU A 44 -10.80 -0.82 -1.63
C GLU A 44 -11.14 -2.08 -0.84
N VAL A 45 -10.34 -2.42 0.16
CA VAL A 45 -10.57 -3.53 1.08
C VAL A 45 -10.77 -3.02 2.49
N VAL A 46 -11.90 -3.36 3.11
CA VAL A 46 -12.16 -3.09 4.53
C VAL A 46 -11.67 -4.29 5.34
N TYR A 47 -10.71 -4.06 6.24
CA TYR A 47 -10.04 -5.12 6.99
C TYR A 47 -9.81 -4.73 8.45
N GLU A 48 -10.71 -5.17 9.32
CA GLU A 48 -10.77 -4.73 10.73
C GLU A 48 -9.62 -5.24 11.61
N ARG A 49 -8.86 -6.24 11.15
CA ARG A 49 -7.73 -6.77 11.93
C ARG A 49 -6.60 -5.76 12.10
N VAL A 50 -6.52 -4.78 11.20
CA VAL A 50 -5.59 -3.66 11.35
C VAL A 50 -6.28 -2.58 12.16
N SER A 51 -5.89 -2.45 13.42
CA SER A 51 -6.54 -1.49 14.31
C SER A 51 -6.31 -0.05 13.87
N LYS A 52 -7.34 0.79 14.03
CA LYS A 52 -7.25 2.24 13.80
C LYS A 52 -6.10 2.88 14.60
N LYS A 53 -5.86 2.40 15.83
CA LYS A 53 -4.79 2.90 16.70
C LYS A 53 -3.41 2.71 16.07
N VAL A 54 -3.11 1.53 15.53
CA VAL A 54 -1.82 1.24 14.86
C VAL A 54 -1.65 2.14 13.63
N ARG A 55 -2.72 2.37 12.86
CA ARG A 55 -2.70 3.28 11.71
C ARG A 55 -2.40 4.73 12.13
N GLU A 56 -3.12 5.25 13.11
CA GLU A 56 -2.92 6.62 13.63
C GLU A 56 -1.51 6.81 14.18
N GLU A 57 -1.01 5.84 14.95
CA GLU A 57 0.33 5.85 15.50
C GLU A 57 1.39 5.81 14.39
N MET A 58 1.20 4.98 13.37
CA MET A 58 2.07 4.91 12.20
C MET A 58 2.20 6.28 11.53
N PHE A 59 1.08 6.95 11.22
CA PHE A 59 1.14 8.27 10.59
C PHE A 59 1.73 9.35 11.49
N GLY A 60 1.53 9.26 12.81
CA GLY A 60 2.22 10.10 13.79
C GLY A 60 3.74 9.92 13.73
N LEU A 61 4.20 8.67 13.68
CA LEU A 61 5.62 8.32 13.59
C LEU A 61 6.24 8.67 12.24
N VAL A 62 5.50 8.57 11.12
CA VAL A 62 5.96 9.04 9.81
C VAL A 62 6.16 10.56 9.82
N LYS A 63 5.30 11.32 10.54
CA LYS A 63 5.51 12.76 10.74
C LYS A 63 6.78 13.05 11.54
N GLU A 64 7.17 12.20 12.48
CA GLU A 64 8.46 12.31 13.18
C GLU A 64 9.64 11.94 12.25
N LEU A 65 9.52 10.87 11.46
CA LEU A 65 10.52 10.41 10.50
C LEU A 65 10.90 11.48 9.47
N VAL A 66 9.92 12.18 8.92
CA VAL A 66 10.16 13.25 7.93
C VAL A 66 10.79 14.51 8.54
N GLN A 67 10.90 14.60 9.87
CA GLN A 67 11.60 15.71 10.56
C GLN A 67 13.04 15.36 10.95
N VAL A 68 13.47 14.11 10.74
CA VAL A 68 14.85 13.67 10.97
C VAL A 68 15.83 14.50 10.13
N PRO A 69 17.05 14.84 10.63
CA PRO A 69 18.03 15.58 9.83
C PRO A 69 18.36 14.92 8.50
N LEU A 70 18.56 15.73 7.46
CA LEU A 70 18.81 15.26 6.09
C LEU A 70 19.98 14.27 6.01
N GLU A 71 21.05 14.52 6.77
CA GLU A 71 22.26 13.70 6.79
C GLU A 71 21.98 12.28 7.32
N ARG A 72 20.92 12.09 8.11
CA ARG A 72 20.47 10.79 8.60
C ARG A 72 19.55 10.11 7.60
N LYS A 73 18.60 10.87 7.02
CA LYS A 73 17.72 10.37 5.96
C LYS A 73 18.53 9.80 4.79
N GLN A 74 19.58 10.50 4.37
CA GLN A 74 20.49 10.07 3.29
C GLN A 74 21.28 8.79 3.59
N LYS A 75 21.36 8.34 4.86
CA LYS A 75 21.95 7.04 5.20
C LYS A 75 21.05 5.87 4.80
N ASN A 76 19.75 6.09 4.63
CA ASN A 76 18.86 5.12 4.00
C ASN A 76 19.10 5.12 2.49
N ALA A 77 20.25 4.63 2.06
CA ALA A 77 20.62 4.58 0.65
C ALA A 77 20.38 3.19 0.08
N SER A 78 19.90 3.12 -1.16
CA SER A 78 19.79 1.87 -1.91
C SER A 78 20.11 2.13 -3.38
N PRO A 79 20.82 1.21 -4.06
CA PRO A 79 21.01 1.29 -5.50
C PRO A 79 19.71 1.00 -6.28
N LEU A 80 18.72 0.36 -5.62
CA LEU A 80 17.43 0.07 -6.23
C LEU A 80 16.52 1.31 -6.11
N PRO A 81 15.88 1.76 -7.21
CA PRO A 81 14.99 2.90 -7.19
C PRO A 81 13.93 2.79 -6.09
N TYR A 82 13.81 3.84 -5.28
CA TYR A 82 12.85 3.95 -4.19
C TYR A 82 12.96 2.94 -3.02
N HIS A 83 14.00 2.11 -2.97
CA HIS A 83 14.24 1.23 -1.81
C HIS A 83 14.94 1.97 -0.65
N GLY A 84 15.44 3.18 -0.88
CA GLY A 84 16.02 4.06 0.14
C GLY A 84 15.18 5.32 0.35
N TRP A 85 15.80 6.36 0.91
CA TRP A 85 15.24 7.70 0.98
C TRP A 85 15.30 8.37 -0.39
N VAL A 86 14.19 8.98 -0.77
CA VAL A 86 14.03 9.80 -1.96
C VAL A 86 13.43 11.12 -1.49
N GLY A 87 14.23 12.19 -1.56
CA GLY A 87 13.77 13.54 -1.24
C GLY A 87 13.16 14.27 -2.44
N PRO A 88 12.70 15.51 -2.21
CA PRO A 88 12.20 16.38 -3.27
C PRO A 88 13.23 16.57 -4.39
N CYS A 89 12.86 16.20 -5.62
CA CYS A 89 13.69 16.38 -6.80
C CYS A 89 12.86 16.47 -8.07
N SER A 90 13.37 17.18 -9.09
CA SER A 90 12.68 17.38 -10.36
C SER A 90 12.41 16.08 -11.14
N GLN A 91 13.16 15.01 -10.87
CA GLN A 91 13.02 13.71 -11.53
C GLN A 91 11.85 12.89 -10.96
N VAL A 92 11.38 13.21 -9.75
CA VAL A 92 10.29 12.48 -9.07
C VAL A 92 9.12 13.42 -8.79
N SER A 93 9.36 14.44 -7.97
CA SER A 93 8.46 15.55 -7.67
C SER A 93 9.12 16.44 -6.60
N LEU A 94 8.91 17.76 -6.67
CA LEU A 94 9.36 18.70 -5.65
C LEU A 94 8.49 18.66 -4.38
N LEU A 95 7.32 18.01 -4.45
CA LEU A 95 6.37 17.90 -3.35
C LEU A 95 6.47 16.54 -2.64
N TYR A 96 7.33 15.64 -3.12
CA TYR A 96 7.42 14.26 -2.64
C TYR A 96 8.66 14.03 -1.77
N GLU A 97 8.46 13.33 -0.67
CA GLU A 97 9.53 12.70 0.11
C GLU A 97 9.10 11.28 0.49
N GLY A 98 10.00 10.30 0.44
CA GLY A 98 9.69 8.98 0.95
C GLY A 98 10.88 8.12 1.32
N PHE A 99 10.58 7.03 2.02
CA PHE A 99 11.55 6.09 2.58
C PHE A 99 11.15 4.67 2.21
N GLY A 100 12.09 3.91 1.65
CA GLY A 100 11.98 2.47 1.53
C GLY A 100 12.52 1.75 2.76
N LEU A 101 11.83 0.68 3.16
CA LEU A 101 12.20 -0.26 4.20
C LEU A 101 11.89 -1.68 3.71
N GLY A 102 12.92 -2.44 3.37
CA GLY A 102 12.76 -3.85 2.97
C GLY A 102 12.54 -4.75 4.19
N ASP A 103 11.77 -5.82 4.00
CA ASP A 103 11.61 -6.90 5.00
C ASP A 103 11.13 -6.39 6.37
N ALA A 104 10.11 -5.53 6.37
CA ALA A 104 9.61 -4.87 7.58
C ALA A 104 8.84 -5.80 8.54
N SER A 105 8.47 -7.00 8.10
CA SER A 105 7.98 -8.08 8.98
C SER A 105 9.10 -8.75 9.78
N ASN A 106 10.37 -8.45 9.48
CA ASN A 106 11.51 -8.79 10.32
C ASN A 106 11.89 -7.61 11.23
N TYR A 107 11.69 -7.78 12.53
CA TYR A 107 11.95 -6.73 13.52
C TYR A 107 13.38 -6.17 13.48
N ASP A 108 14.38 -7.01 13.18
CA ASP A 108 15.77 -6.56 13.10
C ASP A 108 15.99 -5.62 11.90
N SER A 109 15.29 -5.84 10.79
CA SER A 109 15.32 -4.93 9.63
C SER A 109 14.75 -3.56 10.00
N VAL A 110 13.63 -3.53 10.73
CA VAL A 110 13.03 -2.28 11.24
C VAL A 110 13.96 -1.59 12.23
N LYS A 111 14.57 -2.33 13.15
CA LYS A 111 15.52 -1.80 14.14
C LYS A 111 16.74 -1.18 13.48
N ARG A 112 17.33 -1.84 12.47
CA ARG A 112 18.46 -1.29 11.70
C ARG A 112 18.07 0.02 11.01
N PHE A 113 16.90 0.08 10.38
CA PHE A 113 16.40 1.32 9.78
C PHE A 113 16.22 2.42 10.83
N ALA A 114 15.60 2.11 11.97
CA ALA A 114 15.40 3.07 13.04
C ALA A 114 16.75 3.63 13.56
N GLN A 115 17.79 2.80 13.66
CA GLN A 115 19.14 3.24 14.05
C GLN A 115 19.80 4.20 13.06
N LEU A 116 19.46 4.11 11.76
CA LEU A 116 19.94 5.06 10.75
C LEU A 116 19.35 6.46 10.98
N MET A 117 18.07 6.50 11.35
CA MET A 117 17.31 7.74 11.56
C MET A 117 17.58 8.34 12.95
N TRP A 118 17.54 7.49 13.98
CA TRP A 118 17.74 7.81 15.40
C TRP A 118 18.85 6.92 15.99
N PRO A 119 20.05 7.45 16.25
CA PRO A 119 21.19 6.65 16.72
C PRO A 119 20.93 5.86 18.00
N ASP A 120 20.16 6.44 18.93
CA ASP A 120 19.78 5.79 20.20
C ASP A 120 18.63 4.78 20.03
N GLY A 121 18.18 4.57 18.78
CA GLY A 121 17.02 3.77 18.43
C GLY A 121 15.70 4.50 18.65
N HIS A 122 14.62 3.81 18.28
CA HIS A 122 13.26 4.34 18.46
C HIS A 122 12.27 3.18 18.67
N PRO A 123 12.22 2.56 19.88
CA PRO A 123 11.45 1.33 20.12
C PRO A 123 9.98 1.40 19.68
N ARG A 124 9.30 2.51 20.00
CA ARG A 124 7.92 2.76 19.55
C ARG A 124 7.78 2.73 18.03
N PHE A 125 8.76 3.24 17.29
CA PHE A 125 8.74 3.22 15.82
C PHE A 125 8.92 1.79 15.33
N CYS A 126 9.87 1.06 15.92
CA CYS A 126 10.12 -0.32 15.57
C CYS A 126 8.86 -1.19 15.76
N ASP A 127 8.23 -1.08 16.94
CA ASP A 127 7.06 -1.89 17.30
C ASP A 127 5.86 -1.58 16.40
N THR A 128 5.56 -0.30 16.17
CA THR A 128 4.43 0.11 15.32
C THR A 128 4.64 -0.27 13.85
N VAL A 129 5.83 0.01 13.29
CA VAL A 129 6.13 -0.32 11.89
C VAL A 129 6.12 -1.83 11.67
N HIS A 130 6.73 -2.61 12.58
CA HIS A 130 6.72 -4.06 12.49
C HIS A 130 5.29 -4.62 12.59
N THR A 131 4.49 -4.11 13.53
CA THR A 131 3.08 -4.54 13.70
C THR A 131 2.29 -4.27 12.42
N LEU A 132 2.33 -3.04 11.91
CA LEU A 132 1.59 -2.69 10.70
C LEU A 132 2.08 -3.48 9.49
N ALA A 133 3.40 -3.60 9.30
CA ALA A 133 3.97 -4.34 8.17
C ALA A 133 3.54 -5.82 8.17
N THR A 134 3.57 -6.47 9.33
CA THR A 134 3.12 -7.86 9.49
C THR A 134 1.64 -8.00 9.12
N GLN A 135 0.78 -7.11 9.62
CA GLN A 135 -0.65 -7.15 9.33
C GLN A 135 -0.97 -6.84 7.84
N MET A 136 -0.24 -5.91 7.23
CA MET A 136 -0.36 -5.63 5.78
C MET A 136 0.10 -6.82 4.94
N GLU A 137 1.14 -7.53 5.38
CA GLU A 137 1.64 -8.71 4.70
C GLU A 137 0.65 -9.88 4.78
N GLU A 138 -0.01 -10.08 5.94
CA GLU A 138 -1.10 -11.03 6.10
C GLU A 138 -2.28 -10.72 5.18
N LEU A 139 -2.69 -9.44 5.11
CA LEU A 139 -3.75 -9.00 4.19
C LEU A 139 -3.37 -9.27 2.73
N ASN A 140 -2.15 -8.92 2.33
CA ASN A 140 -1.67 -9.17 0.98
C ASN A 140 -1.66 -10.67 0.65
N LYS A 141 -1.14 -11.53 1.56
CA LYS A 141 -1.18 -12.99 1.43
C LYS A 141 -2.61 -13.51 1.27
N LEU A 142 -3.55 -12.99 2.06
CA LEU A 142 -4.96 -13.36 2.02
C LEU A 142 -5.61 -13.02 0.67
N ILE A 143 -5.38 -11.81 0.17
CA ILE A 143 -5.85 -11.37 -1.16
C ILE A 143 -5.27 -12.26 -2.25
N TRP A 144 -3.96 -12.55 -2.20
CA TRP A 144 -3.32 -13.43 -3.15
C TRP A 144 -3.91 -14.84 -3.12
N LEU A 145 -4.13 -15.41 -1.93
CA LEU A 145 -4.77 -16.72 -1.82
C LEU A 145 -6.15 -16.72 -2.51
N MET A 146 -6.95 -15.68 -2.30
CA MET A 146 -8.25 -15.53 -2.98
C MET A 146 -8.11 -15.45 -4.50
N ILE A 147 -7.12 -14.70 -5.00
CA ILE A 147 -6.82 -14.61 -6.44
C ILE A 147 -6.45 -16.01 -6.98
N PHE A 148 -5.53 -16.73 -6.34
CA PHE A 148 -5.12 -18.06 -6.76
C PHE A 148 -6.27 -19.06 -6.77
N GLU A 149 -7.07 -19.10 -5.70
CA GLU A 149 -8.25 -19.97 -5.60
C GLU A 149 -9.29 -19.64 -6.69
N SER A 150 -9.50 -18.35 -6.98
CA SER A 150 -10.44 -17.93 -8.02
C SER A 150 -10.05 -18.43 -9.42
N TYR A 151 -8.76 -18.67 -9.68
CA TYR A 151 -8.25 -19.24 -10.94
C TYR A 151 -8.07 -20.77 -10.88
N GLY A 152 -8.48 -21.44 -9.80
CA GLY A 152 -8.27 -22.88 -9.62
C GLY A 152 -6.80 -23.26 -9.41
N LEU A 153 -5.98 -22.32 -8.91
CA LEU A 153 -4.55 -22.47 -8.68
C LEU A 153 -4.18 -22.48 -7.19
N GLY A 154 -5.15 -22.69 -6.29
CA GLY A 154 -4.97 -22.63 -4.84
C GLY A 154 -3.82 -23.51 -4.32
N GLU A 155 -3.65 -24.72 -4.85
CA GLU A 155 -2.57 -25.65 -4.47
C GLU A 155 -1.16 -25.11 -4.78
N LYS A 156 -1.04 -24.15 -5.71
CA LYS A 156 0.26 -23.55 -6.10
C LYS A 156 0.63 -22.33 -5.25
N PHE A 157 -0.29 -21.81 -4.43
CA PHE A 157 -0.11 -20.58 -3.66
C PHE A 157 1.18 -20.61 -2.82
N GLU A 158 1.38 -21.65 -2.01
CA GLU A 158 2.56 -21.75 -1.13
C GLU A 158 3.85 -21.74 -1.95
N SER A 159 3.92 -22.52 -3.03
CA SER A 159 5.12 -22.61 -3.87
C SER A 159 5.54 -21.27 -4.49
N LEU A 160 4.56 -20.42 -4.84
CA LEU A 160 4.79 -19.12 -5.46
C LEU A 160 5.06 -18.03 -4.43
N MET A 161 4.48 -18.15 -3.23
CA MET A 161 4.65 -17.19 -2.14
C MET A 161 5.89 -17.43 -1.29
N ILE A 162 6.59 -18.56 -1.42
CA ILE A 162 7.85 -18.80 -0.67
C ILE A 162 8.96 -17.78 -1.01
N ASN A 163 8.88 -17.10 -2.18
CA ASN A 163 9.98 -16.28 -2.69
C ASN A 163 9.66 -14.77 -2.85
N TYR A 164 8.51 -14.27 -2.40
CA TYR A 164 8.24 -12.84 -2.54
C TYR A 164 8.98 -12.01 -1.49
N LYS A 165 9.41 -10.81 -1.88
CA LYS A 165 10.04 -9.82 -1.00
C LYS A 165 9.09 -8.66 -0.80
N THR A 166 9.03 -8.11 0.41
CA THR A 166 8.22 -6.94 0.74
C THR A 166 9.09 -5.69 0.85
N LEU A 167 8.52 -4.57 0.40
CA LEU A 167 9.08 -3.23 0.60
C LEU A 167 7.96 -2.35 1.18
N VAL A 168 8.17 -1.82 2.37
CA VAL A 168 7.32 -0.78 2.94
C VAL A 168 7.81 0.57 2.44
N ARG A 169 6.88 1.40 1.96
CA ARG A 169 7.13 2.76 1.52
C ARG A 169 6.39 3.73 2.42
N MET A 170 7.13 4.56 3.14
CA MET A 170 6.59 5.65 3.94
C MET A 170 6.74 6.94 3.15
N MET A 171 5.64 7.60 2.82
CA MET A 171 5.60 8.69 1.85
C MET A 171 4.92 9.92 2.44
N LYS A 172 5.42 11.09 2.05
CA LYS A 172 4.87 12.39 2.38
C LYS A 172 4.72 13.19 1.10
N TYR A 173 3.56 13.81 0.96
CA TYR A 173 3.25 14.76 -0.10
C TYR A 173 3.01 16.14 0.51
N MET A 174 3.66 17.16 -0.04
CA MET A 174 3.42 18.56 0.33
C MET A 174 2.30 19.12 -0.53
N ALA A 175 1.52 20.05 0.04
CA ALA A 175 0.55 20.80 -0.75
C ALA A 175 1.29 21.69 -1.76
N PRO A 176 0.81 21.80 -3.01
CA PRO A 176 1.35 22.76 -3.96
C PRO A 176 1.11 24.21 -3.48
N PRO A 177 1.85 25.20 -4.03
CA PRO A 177 1.58 26.60 -3.81
C PRO A 177 0.11 26.97 -4.11
N PRO A 178 -0.48 27.96 -3.41
CA PRO A 178 -1.87 28.35 -3.64
C PRO A 178 -2.14 28.72 -5.11
N GLY A 179 -3.13 28.07 -5.72
CA GLY A 179 -3.54 28.32 -7.10
C GLY A 179 -2.87 27.39 -8.13
N GLU A 180 -1.95 26.53 -7.71
CA GLU A 180 -1.33 25.52 -8.56
C GLU A 180 -1.94 24.14 -8.28
N TYR A 181 -2.23 23.38 -9.35
CA TYR A 181 -2.54 21.96 -9.25
C TYR A 181 -1.33 21.20 -9.79
N GLU A 182 -0.40 20.87 -8.90
CA GLU A 182 0.76 20.06 -9.26
C GLU A 182 0.52 18.60 -8.93
N SER A 183 0.97 17.71 -9.83
CA SER A 183 1.01 16.28 -9.57
C SER A 183 1.98 16.00 -8.42
N GLY A 184 1.47 15.52 -7.28
CA GLY A 184 2.29 15.14 -6.14
C GLY A 184 3.31 14.05 -6.48
N LEU A 185 2.92 13.10 -7.34
CA LEU A 185 3.76 12.12 -8.01
C LEU A 185 3.24 11.95 -9.44
N PHE A 186 4.14 11.73 -10.40
CA PHE A 186 3.73 11.51 -11.79
C PHE A 186 2.90 10.23 -11.96
N ALA A 187 2.01 10.23 -12.95
CA ALA A 187 1.28 9.03 -13.36
C ALA A 187 2.27 7.90 -13.68
N HIS A 188 2.05 6.74 -13.07
CA HIS A 188 2.91 5.57 -13.20
C HIS A 188 2.14 4.29 -12.92
N THR A 189 2.78 3.17 -13.16
CA THR A 189 2.28 1.85 -12.82
C THR A 189 3.13 1.19 -11.74
N GLU A 190 2.51 0.28 -10.99
CA GLU A 190 3.18 -0.48 -9.94
C GLU A 190 4.15 -1.50 -10.54
N LYS A 191 5.45 -1.35 -10.25
CA LYS A 191 6.49 -2.33 -10.60
C LYS A 191 6.43 -3.64 -9.80
N PRO A 192 6.07 -3.69 -8.50
CA PRO A 192 5.90 -4.97 -7.81
C PRO A 192 4.69 -5.72 -8.37
N VAL A 193 4.50 -6.97 -7.96
CA VAL A 193 3.35 -7.80 -8.38
C VAL A 193 2.01 -7.27 -7.85
N SER A 194 2.01 -6.62 -6.70
CA SER A 194 0.87 -5.92 -6.11
C SER A 194 1.33 -4.90 -5.09
N THR A 195 0.46 -3.94 -4.77
CA THR A 195 0.67 -2.92 -3.75
C THR A 195 -0.57 -2.80 -2.87
N VAL A 196 -0.38 -2.68 -1.55
CA VAL A 196 -1.44 -2.34 -0.58
C VAL A 196 -1.15 -0.94 -0.05
N ILE A 197 -2.06 0.00 -0.30
CA ILE A 197 -1.92 1.42 0.06
C ILE A 197 -2.74 1.71 1.31
N CYS A 198 -2.11 2.41 2.26
CA CYS A 198 -2.74 2.97 3.43
C CYS A 198 -2.55 4.50 3.40
N GLU A 199 -3.63 5.27 3.39
CA GLU A 199 -3.59 6.74 3.35
C GLU A 199 -3.88 7.39 4.72
N ASP A 200 -3.50 8.65 4.91
CA ASP A 200 -3.71 9.41 6.15
C ASP A 200 -5.05 10.18 6.19
N GLN A 201 -5.98 9.80 5.30
CA GLN A 201 -7.30 10.43 5.07
C GLN A 201 -7.25 11.79 4.35
N VAL A 202 -6.08 12.25 3.93
CA VAL A 202 -5.97 13.37 2.97
C VAL A 202 -6.07 12.80 1.55
N SER A 203 -7.18 13.07 0.86
CA SER A 203 -7.41 12.51 -0.48
C SER A 203 -6.46 13.09 -1.53
N GLY A 204 -5.58 12.24 -2.06
CA GLY A 204 -4.67 12.58 -3.15
C GLY A 204 -4.49 11.47 -4.20
N LEU A 205 -4.85 10.22 -3.88
CA LEU A 205 -4.73 9.11 -4.81
C LEU A 205 -5.79 9.17 -5.93
N GLU A 206 -5.30 9.12 -7.16
CA GLU A 206 -6.10 8.96 -8.36
C GLU A 206 -5.64 7.68 -9.08
N ILE A 207 -6.60 6.89 -9.58
CA ILE A 207 -6.32 5.65 -10.32
C ILE A 207 -6.90 5.79 -11.72
N GLU A 208 -6.06 5.57 -12.73
CA GLU A 208 -6.49 5.42 -14.10
C GLU A 208 -7.21 4.08 -14.28
N VAL A 209 -8.47 4.14 -14.68
CA VAL A 209 -9.27 2.99 -15.13
C VAL A 209 -9.34 2.98 -16.65
N LYS A 210 -10.22 2.14 -17.23
CA LYS A 210 -10.36 1.99 -18.68
C LYS A 210 -10.57 3.33 -19.40
N ASP A 211 -10.02 3.42 -20.60
CA ASP A 211 -10.18 4.53 -21.55
C ASP A 211 -9.63 5.89 -21.07
N GLY A 212 -8.58 5.88 -20.25
CA GLY A 212 -7.89 7.10 -19.80
C GLY A 212 -8.67 7.91 -18.75
N GLN A 213 -9.71 7.32 -18.17
CA GLN A 213 -10.50 7.94 -17.12
C GLN A 213 -9.79 7.78 -15.77
N TRP A 214 -9.71 8.87 -15.01
CA TRP A 214 -9.10 8.87 -13.67
C TRP A 214 -10.18 8.94 -12.60
N ILE A 215 -10.12 8.02 -11.63
CA ILE A 215 -10.99 8.00 -10.46
C ILE A 215 -10.19 8.53 -9.28
N LYS A 216 -10.65 9.65 -8.71
CA LYS A 216 -10.16 10.14 -7.43
C LYS A 216 -10.75 9.31 -6.30
N LEU A 217 -9.90 8.60 -5.56
CA LEU A 217 -10.31 7.92 -4.35
C LEU A 217 -10.48 8.94 -3.24
N SER A 218 -11.71 9.06 -2.74
CA SER A 218 -12.07 10.03 -1.71
C SER A 218 -12.95 9.36 -0.66
N ASN A 219 -12.84 9.81 0.58
CA ASN A 219 -13.58 9.27 1.73
C ASN A 219 -13.33 7.78 2.01
N LEU A 220 -12.11 7.28 1.78
CA LEU A 220 -11.72 5.91 2.15
C LEU A 220 -11.94 5.68 3.66
N SER A 221 -12.51 4.54 4.01
CA SER A 221 -12.73 4.20 5.42
C SER A 221 -11.43 4.21 6.24
N PRO A 222 -11.45 4.65 7.51
CA PRO A 222 -10.29 4.53 8.40
C PRO A 222 -9.80 3.08 8.62
N SER A 223 -10.66 2.10 8.32
CA SER A 223 -10.38 0.67 8.39
C SER A 223 -10.13 0.03 7.03
N SER A 224 -9.98 0.83 5.97
CA SER A 224 -9.74 0.32 4.62
C SER A 224 -8.37 0.64 4.06
N PHE A 225 -8.00 -0.16 3.06
CA PHE A 225 -6.77 -0.12 2.30
C PHE A 225 -7.10 -0.23 0.82
N VAL A 226 -6.21 0.21 -0.05
CA VAL A 226 -6.40 0.05 -1.50
C VAL A 226 -5.43 -0.99 -2.00
N PHE A 227 -5.94 -2.08 -2.57
CA PHE A 227 -5.13 -3.07 -3.26
C PHE A 227 -5.02 -2.67 -4.74
N VAL A 228 -3.80 -2.70 -5.29
CA VAL A 228 -3.51 -2.36 -6.69
C VAL A 228 -2.72 -3.50 -7.33
N VAL A 229 -3.13 -3.89 -8.53
CA VAL A 229 -2.47 -4.91 -9.35
C VAL A 229 -1.23 -4.35 -10.03
N GLY A 230 -0.13 -5.10 -9.92
CA GLY A 230 1.16 -4.76 -10.48
C GLY A 230 1.35 -5.09 -11.95
N ASP A 231 2.36 -4.48 -12.56
CA ASP A 231 2.78 -4.71 -13.94
C ASP A 231 3.02 -6.20 -14.28
N PRO A 232 3.62 -7.05 -13.41
CA PRO A 232 3.83 -8.46 -13.74
C PRO A 232 2.55 -9.26 -14.01
N LEU A 233 1.39 -8.76 -13.59
CA LEU A 233 0.08 -9.38 -13.85
C LEU A 233 -0.73 -8.68 -14.95
N LYS A 234 -0.27 -7.53 -15.44
CA LYS A 234 -0.93 -6.84 -16.55
C LYS A 234 -0.63 -7.60 -17.83
N VAL A 235 -1.68 -7.92 -18.57
CA VAL A 235 -1.63 -8.57 -19.89
C VAL A 235 -1.66 -7.51 -20.98
#